data_AF-A0A378MXT2-F1
#
_entry.id   AF-A0A378MXT2-F1
#
_cell.length_a   1.000
_cell.length_b   1.000
_cell.length_c   1.000
_cell.angle_alpha   90.00
_cell.angle_beta   90.00
_cell.angle_gamma   90.00
#
_symmetry.space_group_name_H-M   'P 1'
#
loop_
_entity.id
_entity.type
_entity.pdbx_description
1 polymer ?
#
loop_
_entity_poly.entity_id
_entity_poly.type
_entity_poly.pdbx_seq_one_letter_code
_entity_poly.pdbx_strand_id
1 'polypeptide(L)'
;MLTLGALALTACTSPLKKEETHTHWGYTGHESPEHWAELSPKFRICGEGKNQTPIDIKHTIDGKLAPIKLDYRPSNVEIVNNGHTIQVDFKEASNRMQLNGKTFTLKQFHFHVPSENLI
;
A
#
# COMPACT_ATOMS: atom_id res chain seq x y z
N MET A 1 39.33 55.69 -18.41
CA MET A 1 38.26 55.71 -17.37
C MET A 1 36.94 55.65 -18.12
N LEU A 2 36.02 54.69 -17.99
CA LEU A 2 35.88 53.44 -17.22
C LEU A 2 35.07 52.50 -18.14
N THR A 3 35.45 51.23 -18.27
CA THR A 3 34.61 50.19 -18.88
C THR A 3 33.60 49.69 -17.85
N LEU A 4 32.31 49.73 -18.17
CA LEU A 4 31.22 49.25 -17.32
C LEU A 4 31.10 47.71 -17.49
N GLY A 5 31.60 46.95 -16.52
CA GLY A 5 31.43 45.50 -16.47
C GLY A 5 30.09 45.13 -15.82
N ALA A 6 29.20 44.49 -16.56
CA ALA A 6 27.95 43.95 -16.03
C ALA A 6 28.24 42.66 -15.23
N LEU A 7 28.01 42.68 -13.93
CA LEU A 7 28.12 41.52 -13.05
C LEU A 7 26.77 40.79 -13.02
N ALA A 8 26.66 39.67 -13.73
CA ALA A 8 25.48 38.83 -13.66
C ALA A 8 25.49 38.03 -12.33
N LEU A 9 24.61 38.39 -11.40
CA LEU A 9 24.33 37.56 -10.23
C LEU A 9 23.48 36.37 -10.67
N THR A 10 24.11 35.22 -10.88
CA THR A 10 23.41 33.94 -11.02
C THR A 10 22.89 33.53 -9.64
N ALA A 11 21.60 33.75 -9.40
CA ALA A 11 20.92 33.22 -8.22
C ALA A 11 20.90 31.68 -8.30
N CYS A 12 21.61 31.00 -7.40
CA CYS A 12 21.47 29.57 -7.17
C CYS A 12 20.05 29.30 -6.63
N THR A 13 19.10 29.07 -7.53
CA THR A 13 17.79 28.52 -7.19
C THR A 13 17.97 27.02 -7.04
N SER A 14 18.38 26.58 -5.84
CA SER A 14 18.26 25.17 -5.49
C SER A 14 16.78 24.80 -5.47
N PRO A 15 16.32 23.81 -6.25
CA PRO A 15 14.93 23.39 -6.17
C PRO A 15 14.65 22.88 -4.75
N LEU A 16 13.68 23.48 -4.09
CA LEU A 16 13.13 22.98 -2.84
C LEU A 16 12.58 21.58 -3.14
N LYS A 17 13.19 20.53 -2.56
CA LYS A 17 12.57 19.19 -2.56
C LYS A 17 11.23 19.34 -1.85
N LYS A 18 10.13 19.25 -2.60
CA LYS A 18 8.79 19.14 -2.03
C LYS A 18 8.79 17.88 -1.16
N GLU A 19 8.73 18.07 0.15
CA GLU A 19 8.49 16.99 1.10
C GLU A 19 7.15 16.36 0.69
N GLU A 20 7.17 15.08 0.27
CA GLU A 20 5.91 14.37 0.00
C GLU A 20 5.22 14.18 1.35
N THR A 21 4.32 15.10 1.70
CA THR A 21 3.39 14.89 2.79
C THR A 21 2.52 13.70 2.42
N HIS A 22 2.77 12.56 3.06
CA HIS A 22 1.94 11.38 2.89
C HIS A 22 0.49 11.73 3.23
N THR A 23 -0.43 11.52 2.29
CA THR A 23 -1.85 11.71 2.53
C THR A 23 -2.32 10.69 3.57
N HIS A 24 -2.74 11.19 4.73
CA HIS A 24 -3.30 10.35 5.79
C HIS A 24 -4.68 9.83 5.38
N TRP A 25 -5.04 8.64 5.86
CA TRP A 25 -6.32 7.98 5.65
C TRP A 25 -6.70 7.22 6.92
N GLY A 26 -7.98 6.91 7.12
CA GLY A 26 -8.43 6.20 8.30
C GLY A 26 -9.74 5.45 8.10
N TYR A 27 -10.30 4.98 9.20
CA TYR A 27 -11.55 4.21 9.21
C TYR A 27 -12.77 5.01 9.68
N THR A 28 -12.60 6.28 10.07
CA THR A 28 -13.67 7.11 10.64
C THR A 28 -13.50 8.59 10.25
N GLY A 29 -14.57 9.37 10.38
CA GLY A 29 -14.55 10.82 10.15
C GLY A 29 -14.31 11.20 8.69
N HIS A 30 -13.65 12.34 8.46
CA HIS A 30 -13.39 12.87 7.11
C HIS A 30 -12.37 12.05 6.29
N GLU A 31 -11.71 11.10 6.93
CA GLU A 31 -10.68 10.25 6.32
C GLU A 31 -11.16 8.80 6.17
N SER A 32 -12.47 8.55 6.38
CA SER A 32 -13.09 7.23 6.31
C SER A 32 -13.12 6.65 4.89
N PRO A 33 -13.40 5.34 4.74
CA PRO A 33 -13.39 4.66 3.45
C PRO A 33 -14.28 5.31 2.38
N GLU A 34 -15.40 5.91 2.79
CA GLU A 34 -16.32 6.62 1.88
C GLU A 34 -15.65 7.83 1.19
N HIS A 35 -14.58 8.37 1.78
CA HIS A 35 -13.89 9.58 1.35
C HIS A 35 -12.49 9.34 0.79
N TRP A 36 -11.96 8.11 0.82
CA TRP A 36 -10.56 7.83 0.42
C TRP A 36 -10.19 8.34 -0.97
N ALA A 37 -11.10 8.26 -1.94
CA ALA A 37 -10.87 8.72 -3.31
C ALA A 37 -10.65 10.24 -3.41
N GLU A 38 -11.17 11.01 -2.44
CA GLU A 38 -11.12 12.47 -2.40
C GLU A 38 -9.84 12.97 -1.72
N LEU A 39 -9.19 12.14 -0.89
CA LEU A 39 -8.01 12.53 -0.11
C LEU A 39 -6.79 12.82 -0.99
N SER A 40 -6.66 12.11 -2.11
CA SER A 40 -5.53 12.28 -3.04
C SER A 40 -5.85 11.76 -4.43
N PRO A 41 -5.35 12.41 -5.51
CA PRO A 41 -5.42 11.85 -6.86
C PRO A 41 -4.82 10.44 -6.98
N LYS A 42 -3.86 10.08 -6.10
CA LYS A 42 -3.25 8.74 -6.04
C LYS A 42 -4.26 7.66 -5.57
N PHE A 43 -5.33 8.04 -4.86
CA PHE A 43 -6.32 7.14 -4.26
C PHE A 43 -7.63 7.05 -5.07
N ARG A 44 -7.70 7.69 -6.24
CA ARG A 44 -8.90 7.71 -7.11
C ARG A 44 -9.52 6.32 -7.37
N ILE A 45 -8.70 5.27 -7.41
CA ILE A 45 -9.18 3.89 -7.62
C ILE A 45 -10.16 3.43 -6.55
N CYS A 46 -10.09 3.95 -5.32
CA CYS A 46 -11.00 3.63 -4.23
C CYS A 46 -12.45 4.03 -4.54
N GLY A 47 -12.68 5.06 -5.38
CA GLY A 47 -14.01 5.53 -5.76
C GLY A 47 -14.46 5.06 -7.15
N GLU A 48 -13.52 4.90 -8.08
CA GLU A 48 -13.84 4.58 -9.49
C GLU A 48 -13.70 3.10 -9.83
N GLY A 49 -12.96 2.35 -9.01
CA GLY A 49 -12.68 0.93 -9.23
C GLY A 49 -13.94 0.08 -9.33
N LYS A 50 -13.94 -0.87 -10.26
CA LYS A 50 -15.06 -1.83 -10.47
C LYS A 50 -14.76 -3.24 -9.97
N ASN A 51 -13.54 -3.46 -9.49
CA ASN A 51 -13.05 -4.72 -8.92
C ASN A 51 -12.35 -4.38 -7.60
N GLN A 52 -13.09 -3.88 -6.62
CA GLN A 52 -12.58 -3.55 -5.29
C GLN A 52 -12.78 -4.71 -4.33
N THR A 53 -11.99 -4.71 -3.26
CA THR A 53 -12.12 -5.58 -2.09
C THR A 53 -12.33 -4.70 -0.85
N PRO A 54 -12.97 -5.19 0.21
CA PRO A 54 -13.55 -6.54 0.37
C PRO A 54 -14.83 -6.77 -0.46
N ILE A 55 -15.32 -8.00 -0.45
CA ILE A 55 -16.61 -8.38 -1.03
C ILE A 55 -17.44 -9.22 -0.06
N ASP A 56 -18.72 -9.30 -0.37
CA ASP A 56 -19.67 -10.20 0.26
C ASP A 56 -19.83 -11.45 -0.63
N ILE A 57 -19.33 -12.60 -0.16
CA ILE A 57 -19.17 -13.82 -0.97
C ILE A 57 -20.49 -14.61 -0.99
N LYS A 58 -21.47 -14.12 -1.74
CA LYS A 58 -22.81 -14.76 -1.87
C LYS A 58 -22.93 -15.75 -3.03
N HIS A 59 -22.19 -15.52 -4.10
CA HIS A 59 -22.32 -16.26 -5.35
C HIS A 59 -20.99 -16.88 -5.71
N THR A 60 -20.92 -18.20 -5.61
CA THR A 60 -19.73 -18.99 -5.95
C THR A 60 -20.03 -19.87 -7.16
N ILE A 61 -18.98 -20.18 -7.91
CA ILE A 61 -19.02 -21.16 -9.00
C ILE A 61 -17.98 -22.21 -8.68
N ASP A 62 -18.36 -23.48 -8.78
CA ASP A 62 -17.44 -24.60 -8.58
C ASP A 62 -16.39 -24.62 -9.70
N GLY A 63 -15.21 -24.12 -9.38
CA GLY A 63 -14.07 -24.08 -10.27
C GLY A 63 -13.08 -25.22 -10.00
N LYS A 64 -12.43 -25.73 -11.05
CA LYS A 64 -11.23 -26.58 -10.92
C LYS A 64 -10.02 -25.71 -10.59
N LEU A 65 -9.86 -25.35 -9.32
CA LEU A 65 -8.77 -24.50 -8.85
C LEU A 65 -7.46 -25.28 -8.76
N ALA A 66 -6.34 -24.65 -9.15
CA ALA A 66 -5.02 -25.20 -8.90
C ALA A 66 -4.73 -25.18 -7.38
N PRO A 67 -4.06 -26.20 -6.83
CA PRO A 67 -3.70 -26.22 -5.42
C PRO A 67 -2.70 -25.11 -5.09
N ILE A 68 -2.91 -24.45 -3.96
CA ILE A 68 -1.94 -23.53 -3.37
C ILE A 68 -0.86 -24.37 -2.70
N LYS A 69 0.42 -24.12 -3.02
CA LYS A 69 1.55 -24.74 -2.32
C LYS A 69 2.18 -23.72 -1.38
N LEU A 70 2.26 -24.04 -0.11
CA LEU A 70 2.88 -23.21 0.92
C LEU A 70 4.20 -23.84 1.35
N ASP A 71 5.24 -23.03 1.38
CA ASP A 71 6.55 -23.36 1.93
C ASP A 71 6.90 -22.28 2.96
N TYR A 72 6.27 -22.42 4.14
CA TYR A 72 6.45 -21.52 5.27
C TYR A 72 7.25 -22.21 6.37
N ARG A 73 8.12 -21.46 7.02
CA ARG A 73 9.02 -21.93 8.06
C ARG A 73 9.10 -20.93 9.21
N PRO A 74 9.43 -21.37 10.43
CA PRO A 74 9.73 -20.47 11.53
C PRO A 74 10.74 -19.39 11.08
N SER A 75 10.44 -18.14 11.40
CA SER A 75 11.17 -16.97 10.89
C SER A 75 11.26 -15.90 11.94
N ASN A 76 12.33 -15.10 11.88
CA ASN A 76 12.42 -13.87 12.65
C ASN A 76 11.47 -12.83 12.05
N VAL A 77 10.61 -12.25 12.89
CA VAL A 77 9.58 -11.30 12.48
C VAL A 77 9.63 -10.03 13.34
N GLU A 78 9.09 -8.94 12.80
CA GLU A 78 8.82 -7.71 13.54
C GLU A 78 7.31 -7.50 13.64
N ILE A 79 6.82 -7.09 14.82
CA ILE A 79 5.41 -6.77 15.03
C ILE A 79 5.28 -5.26 15.11
N VAL A 80 4.45 -4.68 14.24
CA VAL A 80 4.28 -3.24 14.08
C VAL A 80 2.82 -2.87 14.32
N ASN A 81 2.59 -1.87 15.17
CA ASN A 81 1.33 -1.13 15.18
C ASN A 81 1.54 0.14 14.34
N ASN A 82 0.89 0.23 13.18
CA ASN A 82 1.06 1.35 12.26
C ASN A 82 -0.08 2.38 12.33
N GLY A 83 -0.95 2.29 13.35
CA GLY A 83 -2.14 3.13 13.49
C GLY A 83 -3.38 2.64 12.74
N HIS A 84 -3.22 1.70 11.79
CA HIS A 84 -4.31 1.11 11.01
C HIS A 84 -4.56 -0.37 11.35
N THR A 85 -3.49 -1.10 11.70
CA THR A 85 -3.55 -2.53 12.01
C THR A 85 -2.38 -2.93 12.91
N ILE A 86 -2.46 -4.15 13.48
CA ILE A 86 -1.28 -4.91 13.89
C ILE A 86 -0.77 -5.69 12.67
N GLN A 87 0.49 -5.48 12.31
CA GLN A 87 1.17 -6.10 11.17
C GLN A 87 2.38 -6.90 11.64
N VAL A 88 2.62 -8.06 11.03
CA VAL A 88 3.76 -8.92 11.30
C VAL A 88 4.62 -9.01 10.03
N ASP A 89 5.79 -8.39 10.09
CA ASP A 89 6.73 -8.26 8.97
C ASP A 89 7.78 -9.39 8.97
N PHE A 90 8.00 -10.00 7.81
CA PHE A 90 9.04 -11.00 7.60
C PHE A 90 10.29 -10.35 7.02
N LYS A 91 11.44 -10.49 7.71
CA LYS A 91 12.72 -9.94 7.25
C LYS A 91 13.36 -10.75 6.13
N GLU A 92 13.09 -12.06 6.09
CA GLU A 92 13.65 -12.97 5.11
C GLU A 92 12.68 -13.28 3.97
N ALA A 93 13.22 -13.51 2.77
CA ALA A 93 12.44 -13.89 1.58
C ALA A 93 12.18 -15.41 1.47
N SER A 94 12.19 -16.10 2.61
CA SER A 94 12.24 -17.56 2.67
C SER A 94 10.88 -18.25 2.76
N ASN A 95 9.84 -17.51 3.12
CA ASN A 95 8.46 -18.00 3.16
C ASN A 95 7.79 -17.73 1.81
N ARG A 96 7.35 -18.78 1.13
CA ARG A 96 6.86 -18.68 -0.26
C ARG A 96 5.53 -19.39 -0.46
N MET A 97 4.70 -18.82 -1.32
CA MET A 97 3.48 -19.44 -1.85
C MET A 97 3.64 -19.64 -3.35
N GLN A 98 3.26 -20.81 -3.86
CA GLN A 98 3.20 -21.07 -5.30
C GLN A 98 1.76 -21.27 -5.73
N LEU A 99 1.36 -20.58 -6.80
CA LEU A 99 0.04 -20.65 -7.42
C LEU A 99 0.17 -20.42 -8.92
N ASN A 100 -0.42 -21.29 -9.74
CA ASN A 100 -0.41 -21.19 -11.21
C ASN A 100 1.00 -21.00 -11.79
N GLY A 101 1.99 -21.75 -11.29
CA GLY A 101 3.39 -21.67 -11.72
C GLY A 101 4.13 -20.39 -11.30
N LYS A 102 3.47 -19.47 -10.58
CA LYS A 102 4.08 -18.26 -10.05
C LYS A 102 4.44 -18.47 -8.59
N THR A 103 5.55 -17.84 -8.17
CA THR A 103 5.96 -17.84 -6.76
C THR A 103 5.85 -16.45 -6.17
N PHE A 104 5.24 -16.37 -4.99
CA PHE A 104 5.02 -15.16 -4.21
C PHE A 104 5.74 -15.29 -2.89
N THR A 105 6.54 -14.29 -2.52
CA THR A 105 7.22 -14.24 -1.22
C THR A 105 6.31 -13.59 -0.20
N LEU A 106 6.09 -14.23 0.95
CA LEU A 106 5.38 -13.62 2.08
C LEU A 106 6.19 -12.42 2.60
N LYS A 107 5.58 -11.24 2.60
CA LYS A 107 6.18 -10.00 3.12
C LYS A 107 5.70 -9.68 4.51
N GLN A 108 4.39 -9.78 4.72
CA GLN A 108 3.72 -9.55 5.99
C GLN A 108 2.38 -10.27 6.02
N PHE A 109 1.81 -10.41 7.21
CA PHE A 109 0.37 -10.54 7.41
C PHE A 109 -0.11 -9.51 8.44
N HIS A 110 -1.40 -9.20 8.44
CA HIS A 110 -2.02 -8.25 9.36
C HIS A 110 -3.47 -8.64 9.62
N PHE A 111 -4.15 -7.88 10.49
CA PHE A 111 -5.46 -8.26 11.03
C PHE A 111 -6.47 -7.12 10.87
N HIS A 112 -7.73 -7.49 10.67
CA HIS A 112 -8.87 -6.56 10.70
C HIS A 112 -9.89 -7.06 11.72
N VAL A 113 -10.52 -6.12 12.43
CA VAL A 113 -11.63 -6.40 13.35
C VAL A 113 -12.70 -5.33 13.17
N PRO A 114 -13.94 -5.70 12.77
CA PRO A 114 -14.40 -7.03 12.36
C PRO A 114 -13.80 -7.49 11.02
N SER A 115 -14.23 -8.64 10.50
CA SER A 115 -13.80 -9.11 9.17
C SER A 115 -14.19 -8.11 8.07
N GLU A 116 -13.30 -7.91 7.10
CA GLU A 116 -13.61 -7.08 5.93
C GLU A 116 -14.51 -7.84 4.93
N ASN A 117 -14.12 -9.06 4.53
CA ASN A 117 -14.98 -9.91 3.69
C ASN A 117 -16.12 -10.52 4.52
N LEU A 118 -17.25 -10.75 3.86
CA LEU A 118 -18.42 -11.44 4.41
C LEU A 118 -18.64 -12.77 3.66
N ILE A 119 -19.34 -13.70 4.33
CA ILE A 119 -19.78 -14.99 3.79
C ILE A 119 -21.31 -15.05 3.94
#